data_AF-A0A1F3A0H4-F1
#
_entry.id   AF-A0A1F3A0H4-F1
#
_cell.length_a   1.000
_cell.length_b   1.000
_cell.length_c   1.000
_cell.angle_alpha   90.00
_cell.angle_beta   90.00
_cell.angle_gamma   90.00
#
_symmetry.space_group_name_H-M   'P 1'
#
loop_
_entity.id
_entity.type
_entity.pdbx_description
1 polymer ?
#
loop_
_entity_poly.entity_id
_entity_poly.type
_entity_poly.pdbx_seq_one_letter_code
_entity_poly.pdbx_strand_id
1 'polypeptide(L)'
;MNQKIGHNTDDSDALLLHVVDGESVIDGDLGVWARVARFLRAPFASAYRHRDLIRVILKRELDERFKGSQAGWIWALTAPLLSLLIYTFAFGGSAVLPNKTAAKSAYDYSLFVFGGLIAFNFFAEMAYRAPSLLQEYAHFIKQTLFPAEMLAVISTLRASAYAGIGVTLMLAAQLAFTHTLSWTVLLLPVWAVFFMAFLIGLTWFLSALGAFTRDVSYLMMTISP
;
A
#
# COMPACT_ATOMS: atom_id res chain seq x y z
N MET A 1 -4.58 -38.89 -70.14
CA MET A 1 -3.13 -38.66 -69.97
C MET A 1 -2.95 -37.55 -68.95
N ASN A 2 -2.34 -37.88 -67.80
CA ASN A 2 -1.91 -37.11 -66.62
C ASN A 2 -2.31 -35.63 -66.45
N GLN A 3 -3.04 -35.23 -65.40
CA GLN A 3 -2.65 -35.11 -63.96
C GLN A 3 -1.83 -33.84 -63.66
N LYS A 4 -2.45 -32.84 -63.03
CA LYS A 4 -2.11 -32.39 -61.66
C LYS A 4 -2.99 -31.23 -61.19
N ILE A 5 -3.56 -31.45 -60.02
CA ILE A 5 -4.34 -30.53 -59.19
C ILE A 5 -3.30 -29.64 -58.47
N GLY A 6 -3.33 -28.34 -58.71
CA GLY A 6 -2.53 -27.34 -58.00
C GLY A 6 -3.38 -26.63 -56.95
N HIS A 7 -3.35 -27.14 -55.73
CA HIS A 7 -3.89 -26.47 -54.55
C HIS A 7 -2.92 -25.33 -54.19
N ASN A 8 -3.29 -24.07 -54.48
CA ASN A 8 -2.52 -22.91 -54.03
C ASN A 8 -3.26 -22.28 -52.85
N THR A 9 -2.96 -22.77 -51.65
CA THR A 9 -3.24 -22.12 -50.38
C THR A 9 -2.21 -21.01 -50.20
N ASP A 10 -2.58 -19.78 -50.52
CA ASP A 10 -1.81 -18.61 -50.10
C ASP A 10 -2.74 -17.41 -49.88
N ASP A 11 -3.63 -17.56 -48.89
CA ASP A 11 -4.48 -16.49 -48.38
C ASP A 11 -4.28 -16.31 -46.86
N SER A 12 -3.07 -16.60 -46.38
CA SER A 12 -2.73 -16.59 -44.94
C SER A 12 -1.52 -15.72 -44.57
N ASP A 13 -0.83 -15.12 -45.54
CA ASP A 13 0.43 -14.40 -45.29
C ASP A 13 0.34 -12.87 -45.43
N ALA A 14 -0.87 -12.30 -45.59
CA ALA A 14 -1.09 -10.85 -45.69
C ALA A 14 -1.39 -10.14 -44.35
N LEU A 15 -1.07 -10.78 -43.21
CA LEU A 15 -0.92 -10.12 -41.90
C LEU A 15 0.56 -9.91 -41.57
N LEU A 16 1.34 -9.47 -42.57
CA LEU A 16 2.65 -8.89 -42.36
C LEU A 16 2.49 -7.62 -41.53
N LEU A 17 2.63 -7.79 -40.21
CA LEU A 17 3.59 -7.04 -39.40
C LEU A 17 4.18 -5.87 -40.19
N HIS A 18 3.64 -4.67 -39.96
CA HIS A 18 4.27 -3.42 -40.36
C HIS A 18 5.52 -3.22 -39.48
N VAL A 19 6.54 -4.04 -39.73
CA VAL A 19 7.92 -3.89 -39.25
C VAL A 19 8.53 -2.85 -40.17
N VAL A 20 8.35 -1.59 -39.80
CA VAL A 20 9.14 -0.49 -40.33
C VAL A 20 10.47 -0.53 -39.60
N ASP A 21 11.52 -0.81 -40.36
CA ASP A 21 12.93 -0.53 -40.08
C ASP A 21 13.70 -1.34 -39.03
N GLY A 22 13.30 -2.56 -38.67
CA GLY A 22 14.24 -3.56 -38.10
C GLY A 22 14.97 -3.21 -36.79
N GLU A 23 14.83 -1.99 -36.27
CA GLU A 23 15.18 -1.58 -34.93
C GLU A 23 13.93 -1.77 -34.09
N SER A 24 14.00 -2.71 -33.16
CA SER A 24 13.13 -2.65 -32.00
C SER A 24 13.31 -1.24 -31.40
N VAL A 25 12.24 -0.46 -31.30
CA VAL A 25 12.21 0.78 -30.49
C VAL A 25 12.27 0.37 -29.01
N ILE A 26 13.38 -0.25 -28.62
CA ILE A 26 13.93 -0.13 -27.30
C ILE A 26 14.83 1.09 -27.44
N ASP A 27 14.39 2.24 -26.92
CA ASP A 27 15.29 3.37 -26.65
C ASP A 27 16.41 2.83 -25.74
N GLY A 28 17.48 2.34 -26.38
CA GLY A 28 18.51 1.50 -25.81
C GLY A 28 19.58 2.25 -25.02
N ASP A 29 19.41 3.57 -24.86
CA ASP A 29 20.33 4.41 -24.09
C ASP A 29 19.61 5.28 -23.06
N LEU A 30 18.61 4.70 -22.39
CA LEU A 30 18.18 5.23 -21.10
C LEU A 30 19.14 4.68 -20.05
N GLY A 31 20.11 5.51 -19.64
CA GLY A 31 20.99 5.19 -18.52
C GLY A 31 20.19 4.64 -17.33
N VAL A 32 20.81 3.76 -16.54
CA VAL A 32 20.14 3.05 -15.42
C VAL A 32 19.30 4.00 -14.56
N TRP A 33 19.81 5.22 -14.35
CA TRP A 33 19.12 6.31 -13.65
C TRP A 33 17.83 6.80 -14.32
N ALA A 34 17.79 6.91 -15.65
CA ALA A 34 16.57 7.27 -16.38
C ALA A 34 15.52 6.16 -16.31
N ARG A 35 15.94 4.88 -16.29
CA ARG A 35 15.05 3.73 -16.10
C ARG A 35 14.46 3.71 -14.69
N VAL A 36 15.29 3.94 -13.67
CA VAL A 36 14.84 4.04 -12.27
C VAL A 36 13.92 5.26 -12.09
N ALA A 37 14.27 6.42 -12.62
CA ALA A 37 13.43 7.62 -12.53
C ALA A 37 12.07 7.43 -13.23
N ARG A 38 12.04 6.78 -14.39
CA ARG A 38 10.81 6.41 -15.09
C ARG A 38 9.98 5.42 -14.27
N PHE A 39 10.61 4.38 -13.72
CA PHE A 39 9.93 3.40 -12.86
C PHE A 39 9.34 4.04 -11.61
N LEU A 40 10.04 4.99 -10.98
CA LEU A 40 9.53 5.72 -9.83
C LEU A 40 8.41 6.70 -10.19
N ARG A 41 8.48 7.38 -11.33
CA ARG A 41 7.49 8.42 -11.72
C ARG A 41 6.25 7.85 -12.41
N ALA A 42 6.40 6.81 -13.21
CA ALA A 42 5.31 6.16 -13.95
C ALA A 42 4.09 5.79 -13.09
N PRO A 43 4.23 5.18 -11.89
CA PRO A 43 3.09 4.83 -11.05
C PRO A 43 2.32 6.04 -10.55
N PHE A 44 2.99 7.10 -10.12
CA PHE A 44 2.32 8.32 -9.67
C PHE A 44 1.65 9.07 -10.83
N ALA A 45 2.29 9.12 -12.00
CA ALA A 45 1.73 9.74 -13.20
C ALA A 45 0.50 8.96 -13.71
N SER A 46 0.58 7.63 -13.71
CA SER A 46 -0.52 6.74 -14.09
C SER A 46 -1.67 6.83 -13.08
N ALA A 47 -1.36 6.84 -11.78
CA ALA A 47 -2.35 7.03 -10.73
C ALA A 47 -3.09 8.37 -10.87
N TYR A 48 -2.39 9.44 -11.24
CA TYR A 48 -3.02 10.73 -11.49
C TYR A 48 -3.95 10.71 -12.71
N ARG A 49 -3.56 10.02 -13.79
CA ARG A 49 -4.36 9.87 -15.03
C ARG A 49 -5.60 9.00 -14.83
N HIS A 50 -5.52 8.00 -13.95
CA HIS A 50 -6.62 7.06 -13.65
C HIS A 50 -7.28 7.32 -12.28
N ARG A 51 -7.23 8.57 -11.79
CA ARG A 51 -7.74 8.96 -10.47
C ARG A 51 -9.21 8.60 -10.23
N ASP A 52 -10.05 8.66 -11.26
CA ASP A 52 -11.48 8.35 -11.13
C ASP A 52 -11.70 6.86 -10.88
N LEU A 53 -10.92 6.02 -11.54
CA LEU A 53 -10.92 4.58 -11.32
C LEU A 53 -10.35 4.20 -9.95
N ILE A 54 -9.26 4.87 -9.53
CA ILE A 54 -8.71 4.72 -8.17
C ILE A 54 -9.76 5.08 -7.13
N ARG A 55 -10.48 6.19 -7.30
CA ARG A 55 -11.54 6.60 -6.37
C ARG A 55 -12.66 5.56 -6.27
N VAL A 56 -13.08 4.98 -7.40
CA VAL A 56 -14.11 3.94 -7.40
C VAL A 56 -13.64 2.68 -6.68
N ILE A 57 -12.42 2.21 -6.97
CA ILE A 57 -11.85 1.01 -6.33
C ILE A 57 -11.65 1.26 -4.83
N LEU A 58 -11.03 2.40 -4.47
CA LEU A 58 -10.81 2.77 -3.07
C LEU A 58 -12.12 2.89 -2.30
N LYS A 59 -13.13 3.56 -2.87
CA LYS A 59 -14.44 3.67 -2.24
C LYS A 59 -15.06 2.30 -2.02
N ARG A 60 -14.97 1.41 -3.02
CA ARG A 60 -15.45 0.03 -2.89
C ARG A 60 -14.70 -0.73 -1.79
N GLU A 61 -13.38 -0.64 -1.74
CA GLU A 61 -12.59 -1.33 -0.70
C GLU A 61 -12.87 -0.81 0.70
N LEU A 62 -13.04 0.51 0.86
CA LEU A 62 -13.44 1.10 2.13
C LEU A 62 -14.85 0.66 2.50
N ASP A 63 -15.80 0.75 1.56
CA ASP A 63 -17.17 0.29 1.76
C ASP A 63 -17.20 -1.20 2.14
N GLU A 64 -16.47 -2.08 1.46
CA GLU A 64 -16.38 -3.52 1.78
C GLU A 64 -15.85 -3.75 3.19
N ARG A 65 -14.84 -2.99 3.64
CA ARG A 65 -14.29 -3.07 5.00
C ARG A 65 -15.29 -2.62 6.06
N PHE A 66 -16.22 -1.71 5.74
CA PHE A 66 -17.22 -1.18 6.67
C PHE A 66 -18.63 -1.81 6.54
N LYS A 67 -18.95 -2.47 5.41
CA LYS A 67 -20.30 -3.00 5.09
C LYS A 67 -20.66 -4.31 5.78
N GLY A 68 -19.74 -4.96 6.48
CA GLY A 68 -19.97 -6.26 7.14
C GLY A 68 -20.72 -6.21 8.48
N SER A 69 -20.96 -5.03 9.06
CA SER A 69 -21.63 -4.90 10.36
C SER A 69 -22.39 -3.59 10.46
N GLN A 70 -23.59 -3.59 11.06
CA GLN A 70 -24.33 -2.37 11.40
C GLN A 70 -23.54 -1.42 12.34
N ALA A 71 -22.43 -1.90 12.91
CA ALA A 71 -21.47 -1.17 13.72
C ALA A 71 -20.07 -1.02 13.06
N GLY A 72 -19.93 -1.18 11.73
CA GLY A 72 -18.64 -1.27 11.04
C GLY A 72 -17.65 -0.14 11.35
N TRP A 73 -18.12 1.10 11.41
CA TRP A 73 -17.30 2.26 11.80
C TRP A 73 -16.92 2.27 13.28
N ILE A 74 -17.80 1.76 14.15
CA ILE A 74 -17.55 1.65 15.58
C ILE A 74 -16.36 0.72 15.80
N TRP A 75 -16.31 -0.43 15.13
CA TRP A 75 -15.19 -1.38 15.26
C TRP A 75 -13.82 -0.80 14.86
N ALA A 76 -13.79 0.06 13.84
CA ALA A 76 -12.57 0.73 13.41
C ALA A 76 -12.05 1.75 14.44
N LEU A 77 -12.92 2.29 15.30
CA LEU A 77 -12.55 3.16 16.43
C LEU A 77 -12.28 2.34 17.69
N THR A 78 -13.03 1.26 17.91
CA THR A 78 -12.93 0.42 19.11
C THR A 78 -11.54 -0.18 19.25
N ALA A 79 -10.95 -0.72 18.17
CA ALA A 79 -9.61 -1.30 18.23
C ALA A 79 -8.53 -0.30 18.70
N PRO A 80 -8.34 0.86 18.05
CA PRO A 80 -7.36 1.84 18.51
C PRO A 80 -7.69 2.45 19.88
N LEU A 81 -8.98 2.63 20.22
CA LEU A 81 -9.38 3.09 21.55
C LEU A 81 -9.02 2.07 22.65
N LEU A 82 -9.33 0.79 22.44
CA LEU A 82 -8.96 -0.26 23.38
C LEU A 82 -7.45 -0.38 23.51
N SER A 83 -6.70 -0.33 22.41
CA SER A 83 -5.24 -0.29 22.46
C SER A 83 -4.76 0.88 23.30
N LEU A 84 -5.25 2.10 23.05
CA LEU A 84 -4.87 3.28 23.82
C LEU A 84 -5.19 3.12 25.31
N LEU A 85 -6.37 2.61 25.67
CA LEU A 85 -6.75 2.34 27.06
C LEU A 85 -5.83 1.30 27.70
N ILE A 86 -5.61 0.16 27.04
CA ILE A 86 -4.73 -0.91 27.54
C ILE A 86 -3.34 -0.36 27.85
N TYR A 87 -2.73 0.41 26.94
CA TYR A 87 -1.41 0.98 27.19
C TYR A 87 -1.43 2.10 28.22
N THR A 88 -2.50 2.88 28.29
CA THR A 88 -2.64 3.91 29.33
C THR A 88 -2.77 3.27 30.71
N PHE A 89 -3.52 2.19 30.87
CA PHE A 89 -3.64 1.46 32.13
C PHE A 89 -2.38 0.67 32.48
N ALA A 90 -1.79 -0.03 31.50
CA ALA A 90 -0.58 -0.83 31.69
C ALA A 90 0.61 0.01 32.17
N PHE A 91 0.75 1.25 31.68
CA PHE A 91 1.84 2.14 32.07
C PHE A 91 1.43 3.18 33.12
N GLY A 92 0.14 3.49 33.25
CA GLY A 92 -0.39 4.46 34.21
C GLY A 92 -0.46 3.98 35.66
N GLY A 93 -0.59 2.67 35.89
CA GLY A 93 -0.78 2.11 37.23
C GLY A 93 0.47 1.60 37.96
N SER A 94 1.54 1.21 37.25
CA SER A 94 2.62 0.43 37.89
C SER A 94 4.02 0.49 37.24
N ALA A 95 4.25 1.28 36.19
CA ALA A 95 5.54 1.21 35.49
C ALA A 95 6.59 2.15 36.10
N VAL A 96 7.55 1.56 36.82
CA VAL A 96 8.92 2.09 36.85
C VAL A 96 9.34 2.29 35.40
N LEU A 97 9.33 3.53 34.91
CA LEU A 97 9.68 3.82 33.53
C LEU A 97 11.09 3.21 33.27
N PRO A 98 11.24 2.30 32.29
CA PRO A 98 12.53 1.64 32.01
C PRO A 98 13.65 2.62 31.63
N ASN A 99 13.30 3.88 31.35
CA ASN A 99 14.24 4.92 31.02
C ASN A 99 13.78 6.28 31.60
N LYS A 100 14.67 6.94 32.34
CA LYS A 100 14.54 8.34 32.79
C LYS A 100 14.70 9.35 31.64
N THR A 101 14.26 9.00 30.44
CA THR A 101 14.59 9.73 29.23
C THR A 101 13.33 9.94 28.39
N ALA A 102 13.01 11.22 28.20
CA ALA A 102 11.94 11.82 27.38
C ALA A 102 10.49 11.83 27.91
N ALA A 103 9.96 10.77 28.52
CA ALA A 103 8.56 10.78 28.98
C ALA A 103 8.44 11.39 30.39
N LYS A 104 7.74 12.53 30.52
CA LYS A 104 7.54 13.22 31.81
C LYS A 104 6.44 12.55 32.64
N SER A 105 5.58 11.77 32.01
CA SER A 105 4.46 11.07 32.62
C SER A 105 4.21 9.72 31.96
N ALA A 106 3.55 8.80 32.68
CA ALA A 106 3.08 7.52 32.13
C ALA A 106 2.20 7.72 30.87
N TYR A 107 1.40 8.79 30.84
CA TYR A 107 0.59 9.15 29.68
C TYR A 107 1.42 9.45 28.43
N ASP A 108 2.52 10.19 28.57
CA ASP A 108 3.42 10.52 27.46
C ASP A 108 4.05 9.25 26.87
N TYR A 109 4.38 8.28 27.74
CA TYR A 109 4.92 7.01 27.31
C TYR A 109 3.88 6.15 26.59
N SER A 110 2.64 6.07 27.10
CA SER A 110 1.55 5.36 26.42
C SER A 110 1.24 5.93 25.03
N LEU A 111 1.24 7.27 24.89
CA LEU A 111 1.08 7.93 23.59
C LEU A 111 2.25 7.66 22.64
N PHE A 112 3.49 7.65 23.15
CA PHE A 112 4.68 7.28 22.37
C PHE A 112 4.58 5.85 21.82
N VAL A 113 4.24 4.89 22.67
CA VAL A 113 4.05 3.48 22.27
C VAL A 113 2.91 3.35 21.26
N PHE A 114 1.78 4.05 21.50
CA PHE A 114 0.64 4.04 20.60
C PHE A 114 0.99 4.59 19.21
N GLY A 115 1.77 5.68 19.13
CA GLY A 115 2.28 6.22 17.87
C GLY A 115 3.13 5.21 17.10
N GLY A 116 4.04 4.51 17.81
CA GLY A 116 4.84 3.43 17.23
C GLY A 116 3.97 2.28 16.68
N LEU A 117 2.90 1.92 17.40
CA LEU A 117 1.97 0.87 16.98
C LEU A 117 1.16 1.26 15.76
N ILE A 118 0.75 2.52 15.61
CA ILE A 118 0.06 2.97 14.40
C ILE A 118 0.98 2.78 13.18
N ALA A 119 2.24 3.19 13.29
CA ALA A 119 3.23 3.02 12.23
C ALA A 119 3.49 1.54 11.93
N PHE A 120 3.67 0.73 12.97
CA PHE A 120 3.91 -0.71 12.85
C PHE A 120 2.73 -1.44 12.23
N ASN A 121 1.49 -1.18 12.68
CA ASN A 121 0.29 -1.80 12.14
C ASN A 121 0.08 -1.41 10.66
N PHE A 122 0.40 -0.18 10.27
CA PHE A 122 0.35 0.23 8.88
C PHE A 122 1.38 -0.54 8.04
N PHE A 123 2.61 -0.69 8.54
CA PHE A 123 3.62 -1.54 7.90
C PHE A 123 3.15 -3.00 7.79
N ALA A 124 2.66 -3.59 8.88
CA ALA A 124 2.18 -4.96 8.96
C ALA A 124 1.05 -5.23 7.96
N GLU A 125 0.05 -4.33 7.89
CA GLU A 125 -1.06 -4.45 6.94
C GLU A 125 -0.55 -4.46 5.48
N MET A 126 0.41 -3.60 5.16
CA MET A 126 0.99 -3.55 3.81
C MET A 126 1.87 -4.77 3.51
N ALA A 127 2.73 -5.18 4.45
CA ALA A 127 3.64 -6.32 4.28
C ALA A 127 2.87 -7.64 4.09
N TYR A 128 1.79 -7.84 4.86
CA TYR A 128 0.92 -9.01 4.76
C TYR A 128 0.20 -9.08 3.42
N ARG A 129 -0.35 -7.95 2.95
CA ARG A 129 -1.16 -7.91 1.73
C ARG A 129 -0.34 -7.89 0.45
N ALA A 130 0.88 -7.34 0.48
CA ALA A 130 1.66 -7.09 -0.73
C ALA A 130 1.85 -8.33 -1.65
N PRO A 131 2.16 -9.54 -1.13
CA PRO A 131 2.35 -10.74 -1.95
C PRO A 131 1.07 -11.21 -2.68
N SER A 132 -0.12 -10.96 -2.12
CA SER A 132 -1.41 -11.38 -2.70
C SER A 132 -2.02 -10.34 -3.66
N LEU A 133 -1.54 -9.09 -3.65
CA LEU A 133 -2.14 -7.98 -4.42
C LEU A 133 -2.34 -8.28 -5.92
N LEU A 134 -1.34 -8.85 -6.60
CA LEU A 134 -1.46 -9.17 -8.02
C LEU A 134 -2.53 -10.24 -8.30
N GLN A 135 -2.72 -11.17 -7.37
CA GLN A 135 -3.72 -12.24 -7.48
C GLN A 135 -5.11 -11.70 -7.18
N GLU A 136 -5.26 -10.88 -6.14
CA GLU A 136 -6.52 -10.21 -5.76
C GLU A 136 -7.08 -9.36 -6.91
N TYR A 137 -6.21 -8.68 -7.65
CA TYR A 137 -6.58 -7.78 -8.73
C TYR A 137 -6.44 -8.37 -10.14
N ALA A 138 -6.16 -9.67 -10.26
CA ALA A 138 -5.89 -10.32 -11.55
C ALA A 138 -7.00 -10.12 -12.59
N HIS A 139 -8.27 -10.05 -12.15
CA HIS A 139 -9.41 -9.79 -13.02
C HIS A 139 -9.37 -8.39 -13.66
N PHE A 140 -9.02 -7.36 -12.87
CA PHE A 140 -8.93 -5.97 -13.32
C PHE A 140 -7.75 -5.74 -14.26
N ILE A 141 -6.62 -6.39 -13.99
CA ILE A 141 -5.42 -6.30 -14.83
C ILE A 141 -5.66 -6.94 -16.21
N LYS A 142 -6.44 -8.02 -16.27
CA LYS A 142 -6.69 -8.76 -17.52
C LYS A 142 -7.76 -8.13 -18.41
N GLN A 143 -8.72 -7.41 -17.84
CA GLN A 143 -9.88 -6.87 -18.58
C GLN A 143 -9.76 -5.39 -18.94
N THR A 144 -8.99 -4.64 -18.15
CA THR A 144 -8.71 -3.22 -18.38
C THR A 144 -7.20 -3.08 -18.46
N LEU A 145 -6.69 -2.19 -19.31
CA LEU A 145 -5.26 -1.83 -19.39
C LEU A 145 -4.81 -1.18 -18.06
N PHE A 146 -4.80 -1.95 -16.98
CA PHE A 146 -4.60 -1.48 -15.61
C PHE A 146 -3.16 -1.75 -15.21
N PRO A 147 -2.29 -0.72 -15.16
CA PRO A 147 -0.92 -0.90 -14.73
C PRO A 147 -0.87 -1.44 -13.30
N ALA A 148 -0.17 -2.56 -13.13
CA ALA A 148 -0.01 -3.27 -11.86
C ALA A 148 0.63 -2.39 -10.78
N GLU A 149 1.42 -1.39 -11.19
CA GLU A 149 2.11 -0.46 -10.30
C GLU A 149 1.13 0.42 -9.50
N MET A 150 -0.09 0.63 -10.00
CA MET A 150 -1.12 1.41 -9.29
C MET A 150 -1.71 0.66 -8.09
N LEU A 151 -1.62 -0.67 -8.06
CA LEU A 151 -2.19 -1.49 -6.98
C LEU A 151 -1.53 -1.18 -5.62
N ALA A 152 -0.21 -0.97 -5.62
CA ALA A 152 0.51 -0.58 -4.42
C ALA A 152 0.00 0.76 -3.88
N VAL A 153 -0.23 1.74 -4.75
CA VAL A 153 -0.75 3.07 -4.38
C VAL A 153 -2.16 2.97 -3.79
N ILE A 154 -3.04 2.19 -4.42
CA ILE A 154 -4.41 1.96 -3.93
C ILE A 154 -4.38 1.31 -2.55
N SER A 155 -3.58 0.25 -2.38
CA SER A 155 -3.44 -0.46 -1.11
C SER A 155 -2.88 0.45 0.00
N THR A 156 -1.86 1.24 -0.30
CA THR A 156 -1.30 2.22 0.65
C THR A 156 -2.32 3.28 1.01
N LEU A 157 -3.09 3.80 0.06
CA LEU A 157 -4.13 4.80 0.32
C LEU A 157 -5.25 4.22 1.19
N ARG A 158 -5.68 2.99 0.92
CA ARG A 158 -6.66 2.26 1.76
C ARG A 158 -6.16 2.11 3.20
N ALA A 159 -4.94 1.60 3.38
CA ALA A 159 -4.37 1.39 4.72
C ALA A 159 -4.09 2.72 5.45
N SER A 160 -3.73 3.77 4.71
CA SER A 160 -3.53 5.12 5.28
C SER A 160 -4.80 5.72 5.86
N ALA A 161 -5.98 5.41 5.31
CA ALA A 161 -7.25 5.89 5.84
C ALA A 161 -7.46 5.38 7.28
N TYR A 162 -7.11 4.11 7.54
CA TYR A 162 -7.20 3.51 8.87
C TYR A 162 -6.11 4.03 9.82
N ALA A 163 -4.86 4.12 9.35
CA ALA A 163 -3.79 4.74 10.11
C ALA A 163 -4.13 6.20 10.50
N GLY A 164 -4.81 6.93 9.60
CA GLY A 164 -5.31 8.29 9.84
C GLY A 164 -6.33 8.38 10.97
N ILE A 165 -7.21 7.38 11.13
CA ILE A 165 -8.12 7.28 12.29
C ILE A 165 -7.30 7.15 13.57
N GLY A 166 -6.30 6.26 13.59
CA GLY A 166 -5.41 6.07 14.73
C GLY A 166 -4.63 7.34 15.10
N VAL A 167 -4.04 8.03 14.11
CA VAL A 167 -3.35 9.30 14.32
C VAL A 167 -4.30 10.37 14.86
N THR A 168 -5.50 10.48 14.30
CA THR A 168 -6.50 11.46 14.76
C THR A 168 -6.89 11.21 16.20
N LEU A 169 -7.11 9.94 16.59
CA LEU A 169 -7.38 9.56 17.97
C LEU A 169 -6.19 9.87 18.89
N MET A 170 -4.96 9.60 18.45
CA MET A 170 -3.75 9.92 19.23
C MET A 170 -3.64 11.43 19.49
N LEU A 171 -3.83 12.25 18.46
CA LEU A 171 -3.78 13.71 18.59
C LEU A 171 -4.92 14.25 19.47
N ALA A 172 -6.12 13.70 19.34
CA ALA A 172 -7.25 14.04 20.19
C ALA A 172 -6.98 13.69 21.67
N ALA A 173 -6.42 12.51 21.93
CA ALA A 173 -6.01 12.09 23.28
C ALA A 173 -4.93 13.03 23.83
N GLN A 174 -3.90 13.34 23.04
CA GLN A 174 -2.83 14.24 23.48
C GLN A 174 -3.36 15.64 23.84
N LEU A 175 -4.28 16.18 23.04
CA LEU A 175 -4.94 17.46 23.33
C LEU A 175 -5.80 17.39 24.60
N ALA A 176 -6.50 16.28 24.83
CA ALA A 176 -7.34 16.08 26.01
C ALA A 176 -6.52 15.97 27.31
N PHE A 177 -5.35 15.31 27.28
CA PHE A 177 -4.54 15.07 28.48
C PHE A 177 -3.52 16.17 28.79
N THR A 178 -2.88 16.76 27.77
CA THR A 178 -1.77 17.71 27.97
C THR A 178 -2.15 19.15 27.62
N HIS A 179 -3.34 19.38 27.04
CA HIS A 179 -3.83 20.68 26.55
C HIS A 179 -2.85 21.46 25.66
N THR A 180 -1.80 20.80 25.15
CA THR A 180 -0.75 21.40 24.34
C THR A 180 -0.44 20.50 23.16
N LEU A 181 -0.30 21.10 21.99
CA LEU A 181 0.20 20.44 20.79
C LEU A 181 1.60 20.98 20.53
N SER A 182 2.58 20.09 20.55
CA SER A 182 3.94 20.44 20.14
C SER A 182 3.97 20.83 18.66
N TRP A 183 4.82 21.79 18.30
CA TRP A 183 5.06 22.18 16.91
C TRP A 183 5.53 20.99 16.03
N THR A 184 6.05 19.93 16.66
CA THR A 184 6.44 18.67 16.02
C THR A 184 5.30 18.01 15.24
N VAL A 185 4.03 18.27 15.59
CA VAL A 185 2.86 17.72 14.87
C VAL A 185 2.85 18.14 13.40
N LEU A 186 3.43 19.30 13.08
CA LEU A 186 3.55 19.78 11.70
C LEU A 186 4.50 18.90 10.85
N LEU A 187 5.42 18.16 11.48
CA LEU A 187 6.32 17.21 10.81
C LEU A 187 5.65 15.87 10.52
N LEU A 188 4.52 15.55 11.16
CA LEU A 188 3.78 14.31 10.96
C LEU A 188 3.40 14.07 9.48
N PRO A 189 2.83 15.03 8.73
CA PRO A 189 2.53 14.81 7.31
C PRO A 189 3.78 14.57 6.47
N VAL A 190 4.89 15.24 6.77
CA VAL A 190 6.17 15.03 6.07
C VAL A 190 6.66 13.60 6.32
N TRP A 191 6.68 13.16 7.58
CA TRP A 191 7.03 11.80 7.94
C TRP A 191 6.11 10.77 7.26
N ALA A 192 4.80 11.01 7.25
CA ALA A 192 3.82 10.11 6.64
C ALA A 192 4.05 9.94 5.14
N VAL A 193 4.40 11.01 4.41
CA VAL A 193 4.71 10.94 2.97
C VAL A 193 5.93 10.06 2.72
N PHE A 194 7.03 10.24 3.46
CA PHE A 194 8.22 9.39 3.31
C PHE A 194 7.94 7.94 3.68
N PHE A 195 7.17 7.72 4.74
CA PHE A 195 6.78 6.38 5.17
C PHE A 195 5.89 5.69 4.13
N MET A 196 4.92 6.39 3.55
CA MET A 196 4.09 5.86 2.46
C MET A 196 4.93 5.52 1.22
N ALA A 197 5.90 6.37 0.86
CA ALA A 197 6.80 6.08 -0.27
C ALA A 197 7.62 4.80 -0.03
N PHE A 198 8.13 4.62 1.20
CA PHE A 198 8.79 3.38 1.60
C PHE A 198 7.86 2.16 1.48
N LEU A 199 6.63 2.26 1.99
CA LEU A 199 5.64 1.18 1.93
C LEU A 199 5.25 0.82 0.49
N ILE A 200 5.13 1.80 -0.40
CA ILE A 200 4.85 1.55 -1.82
C ILE A 200 5.99 0.75 -2.45
N GLY A 201 7.24 1.15 -2.20
CA GLY A 201 8.43 0.43 -2.70
C GLY A 201 8.50 -1.00 -2.16
N LEU A 202 8.27 -1.17 -0.86
CA LEU A 202 8.20 -2.50 -0.22
C LEU A 202 7.09 -3.35 -0.84
N THR A 203 5.93 -2.75 -1.11
CA THR A 203 4.78 -3.43 -1.69
C THR A 203 5.08 -3.93 -3.09
N TRP A 204 5.72 -3.12 -3.95
CA TRP A 204 6.15 -3.57 -5.27
C TRP A 204 7.13 -4.73 -5.19
N PHE A 205 8.10 -4.65 -4.28
CA PHE A 205 9.10 -5.70 -4.08
C PHE A 205 8.45 -7.03 -3.65
N LEU A 206 7.61 -6.99 -2.62
CA LEU A 206 6.92 -8.18 -2.10
C LEU A 206 5.86 -8.72 -3.06
N SER A 207 5.18 -7.87 -3.81
CA SER A 207 4.20 -8.31 -4.81
C SER A 207 4.88 -9.02 -5.99
N ALA A 208 6.01 -8.49 -6.46
CA ALA A 208 6.81 -9.17 -7.48
C ALA A 208 7.28 -10.55 -7.00
N LEU A 209 7.76 -10.65 -5.75
CA LEU A 209 8.14 -11.94 -5.15
C LEU A 209 6.94 -12.90 -5.02
N GLY A 210 5.81 -12.41 -4.52
CA GLY A 210 4.58 -13.20 -4.34
C GLY A 210 3.96 -13.70 -5.66
N ALA A 211 4.28 -13.07 -6.79
CA ALA A 211 3.90 -13.56 -8.11
C ALA A 211 4.69 -14.82 -8.53
N PHE A 212 5.94 -14.96 -8.08
CA PHE A 212 6.77 -16.13 -8.37
C PHE A 212 6.51 -17.28 -7.41
N THR A 213 6.34 -17.01 -6.10
CA THR A 213 6.14 -18.04 -5.09
C THR A 213 5.08 -17.66 -4.06
N ARG A 214 4.17 -18.59 -3.76
CA ARG A 214 3.12 -18.41 -2.73
C ARG A 214 3.69 -18.42 -1.30
N ASP A 215 4.89 -18.94 -1.13
CA ASP A 215 5.57 -19.05 0.16
C ASP A 215 5.86 -17.68 0.78
N VAL A 216 6.00 -16.64 -0.04
CA VAL A 216 6.21 -15.26 0.44
C VAL A 216 5.02 -14.78 1.26
N SER A 217 3.79 -15.14 0.86
CA SER A 217 2.59 -14.81 1.64
C SER A 217 2.61 -15.49 3.01
N TYR A 218 3.00 -16.77 3.07
CA TYR A 218 3.12 -17.52 4.33
C TYR A 218 4.24 -16.98 5.23
N LEU A 219 5.38 -16.59 4.65
CA LEU A 219 6.48 -15.97 5.38
C LEU A 219 6.06 -14.61 5.97
N MET A 220 5.40 -13.76 5.18
CA MET A 220 4.92 -12.46 5.67
C MET A 220 3.87 -12.63 6.76
N MET A 221 2.97 -13.61 6.65
CA MET A 221 2.01 -13.96 7.71
C MET A 221 2.68 -14.44 9.01
N THR A 222 3.87 -15.03 8.91
CA THR A 222 4.59 -15.55 10.08
C THR A 222 5.45 -14.46 10.75
N ILE A 223 6.05 -13.57 9.95
CA ILE A 223 6.97 -12.53 10.42
C ILE A 223 6.22 -11.31 10.94
N SER A 224 5.10 -10.96 10.29
CA SER A 224 4.21 -9.88 10.74
C SER A 224 3.14 -10.49 11.65
N PRO A 225 3.22 -10.29 12.98
CA PRO A 225 2.21 -10.78 13.91
C PRO A 225 0.84 -10.09 13.73
#